data_AF-A0A7Y6B4M7-F1
#
_entry.id   AF-A0A7Y6B4M7-F1
#
_cell.length_a   1.000
_cell.length_b   1.000
_cell.length_c   1.000
_cell.angle_alpha   90.00
_cell.angle_beta   90.00
_cell.angle_gamma   90.00
#
_symmetry.space_group_name_H-M   'P 1'
#
loop_
_entity.id
_entity.type
_entity.pdbx_description
1 polymer ?
#
loop_
_entity_poly.entity_id
_entity_poly.type
_entity_poly.pdbx_seq_one_letter_code
_entity_poly.pdbx_strand_id
1 'polypeptide(L)'
;MIGQSLILATALLSLGVSQASAQSTSVRRDYPSCNLAQQHRVRGQTGGSIRDIRQAHISMRANILEADIGNARKARRLAQPQAQKLWQRVEQVRRDTDAAVAKQGFLSAGEVASYDRALDMVATAICR
;
A
#
# COMPACT_ATOMS: atom_id res chain seq x y z
N MET A 1 3.24 68.54 43.65
CA MET A 1 3.76 69.06 42.37
C MET A 1 4.12 67.86 41.49
N ILE A 2 3.41 67.73 40.36
CA ILE A 2 3.84 67.24 39.03
C ILE A 2 4.71 65.95 39.02
N GLY A 3 4.34 64.84 38.38
CA GLY A 3 3.64 64.82 37.10
C GLY A 3 3.17 63.46 36.62
N GLN A 4 2.20 63.60 35.72
CA GLN A 4 1.72 62.61 34.77
C GLN A 4 2.87 62.02 33.95
N SER A 5 2.76 60.74 33.63
CA SER A 5 3.13 60.23 32.31
C SER A 5 2.32 58.97 32.02
N LEU A 6 1.18 59.18 31.37
CA LEU A 6 0.53 58.20 30.51
C LEU A 6 1.47 57.93 29.33
N ILE A 7 1.92 56.69 29.17
CA ILE A 7 2.48 56.23 27.89
C ILE A 7 1.80 54.91 27.55
N LEU A 8 0.88 54.99 26.58
CA LEU A 8 0.35 53.86 25.83
C LEU A 8 1.52 53.17 25.12
N ALA A 9 1.73 51.88 25.39
CA ALA A 9 2.60 51.02 24.60
C ALA A 9 1.73 50.16 23.68
N THR A 10 1.71 50.58 22.42
CA THR A 10 1.03 50.00 21.26
C THR A 10 1.44 48.54 21.04
N ALA A 11 0.46 47.64 20.96
CA ALA A 11 0.65 46.26 20.53
C ALA A 11 0.94 46.20 19.03
N LEU A 12 2.06 45.59 18.65
CA LEU A 12 2.37 45.20 17.27
C LEU A 12 2.68 43.70 17.25
N LEU A 13 1.64 42.89 17.08
CA LEU A 13 1.79 41.46 16.77
C LEU A 13 2.14 41.33 15.28
N SER A 14 3.43 41.19 14.98
CA SER A 14 3.90 40.77 13.67
C SER A 14 3.58 39.29 13.45
N LEU A 15 2.54 38.99 12.66
CA LEU A 15 2.31 37.64 12.13
C LEU A 15 3.40 37.33 11.11
N GLY A 16 4.46 36.63 11.55
CA GLY A 16 5.41 36.00 10.66
C GLY A 16 4.71 34.87 9.91
N VAL A 17 4.39 35.09 8.64
CA VAL A 17 3.99 34.02 7.73
C VAL A 17 5.24 33.24 7.38
N SER A 18 5.54 32.21 8.17
CA SER A 18 6.50 31.19 7.79
C SER A 18 5.95 30.47 6.56
N GLN A 19 6.41 30.86 5.37
CA GLN A 19 6.24 30.07 4.17
C GLN A 19 7.04 28.78 4.37
N ALA A 20 6.39 27.77 4.95
CA ALA A 20 6.84 26.40 4.85
C ALA A 20 6.81 26.06 3.37
N SER A 21 7.97 26.14 2.73
CA SER A 21 8.21 25.57 1.42
C SER A 21 7.95 24.08 1.56
N ALA A 22 6.73 23.66 1.22
CA ALA A 22 6.39 22.28 0.99
C ALA A 22 7.25 21.83 -0.20
N GLN A 23 8.45 21.35 0.12
CA GLN A 23 9.28 20.58 -0.78
C GLN A 23 8.36 19.49 -1.32
N SER A 24 8.01 19.63 -2.59
CA SER A 24 7.22 18.66 -3.31
C SER A 24 8.07 17.41 -3.46
N THR A 25 8.15 16.61 -2.40
CA THR A 25 8.42 15.19 -2.51
C THR A 25 7.38 14.69 -3.49
N SER A 26 7.83 14.30 -4.68
CA SER A 26 7.04 13.48 -5.61
C SER A 26 6.30 12.47 -4.74
N VAL A 27 4.96 12.57 -4.65
CA VAL A 27 4.15 11.71 -3.77
C VAL A 27 4.49 10.28 -4.18
N ARG A 28 5.36 9.67 -3.38
CA ARG A 28 5.73 8.27 -3.53
C ARG A 28 4.40 7.55 -3.47
N ARG A 29 4.12 6.69 -4.44
CA ARG A 29 2.84 5.99 -4.50
C ARG A 29 2.66 5.23 -3.19
N ASP A 30 1.81 5.74 -2.31
CA ASP A 30 1.62 5.24 -0.94
C ASP A 30 0.74 3.98 -0.91
N TYR A 31 0.83 3.14 -1.95
CA TYR A 31 0.20 1.83 -1.91
C TYR A 31 1.07 0.90 -1.06
N PRO A 32 0.49 0.20 -0.07
CA PRO A 32 1.23 -0.79 0.72
C PRO A 32 1.96 -1.82 -0.14
N SER A 33 1.42 -2.17 -1.31
CA SER A 33 2.07 -3.06 -2.29
C SER A 33 3.40 -2.55 -2.85
N CYS A 34 3.68 -1.24 -2.81
CA CYS A 34 4.92 -0.67 -3.34
C CYS A 34 6.15 -0.89 -2.47
N ASN A 35 5.97 -1.32 -1.22
CA ASN A 35 7.09 -1.70 -0.35
C ASN A 35 7.30 -3.22 -0.41
N LEU A 36 8.02 -3.71 -1.44
CA LEU A 36 8.22 -5.14 -1.66
C LEU A 36 8.87 -5.85 -0.45
N ALA A 37 9.84 -5.20 0.19
CA ALA A 37 10.50 -5.74 1.38
C ALA A 37 9.51 -5.95 2.54
N GLN A 38 8.54 -5.05 2.71
CA GLN A 38 7.47 -5.22 3.69
C GLN A 38 6.44 -6.26 3.23
N GLN A 39 6.11 -6.27 1.94
CA GLN A 39 5.17 -7.23 1.36
C GLN A 39 5.64 -8.68 1.53
N HIS A 40 6.91 -9.00 1.31
CA HIS A 40 7.46 -10.36 1.55
C HIS A 40 7.47 -10.77 3.03
N ARG A 41 7.20 -9.84 3.96
CA ARG A 41 7.13 -10.11 5.39
C ARG A 41 5.72 -10.12 5.97
N VAL A 42 4.70 -9.79 5.17
CA VAL A 42 3.32 -9.78 5.69
C VAL A 42 2.94 -11.17 6.16
N ARG A 43 2.11 -11.26 7.18
CA ARG A 43 1.56 -12.54 7.63
C ARG A 43 0.06 -12.48 7.45
N GLY A 44 -0.48 -13.51 6.81
CA GLY A 44 -1.93 -13.74 6.83
C GLY A 44 -2.35 -14.43 8.12
N GLN A 45 -3.65 -14.40 8.38
CA GLN A 45 -4.26 -15.20 9.43
C GLN A 45 -4.71 -16.54 8.83
N THR A 46 -4.41 -17.64 9.51
CA THR A 46 -5.02 -18.94 9.24
C THR A 46 -6.40 -19.01 9.91
N GLY A 47 -7.33 -19.74 9.32
CA GLY A 47 -8.71 -19.87 9.78
C GLY A 47 -9.66 -20.22 8.63
N GLY A 48 -10.85 -20.73 8.97
CA GLY A 48 -11.80 -21.18 7.96
C GLY A 48 -11.22 -22.28 7.06
N SER A 49 -11.16 -22.02 5.75
CA SER A 49 -10.57 -22.93 4.76
C SER A 49 -9.04 -22.83 4.64
N ILE A 50 -8.40 -21.78 5.16
CA ILE A 50 -6.95 -21.57 5.05
C ILE A 50 -6.26 -22.15 6.29
N ARG A 51 -5.53 -23.25 6.10
CA ARG A 51 -4.78 -23.94 7.17
C ARG A 51 -3.28 -23.73 7.09
N ASP A 52 -2.76 -23.49 5.88
CA ASP A 52 -1.34 -23.28 5.65
C ASP A 52 -0.95 -21.80 5.84
N ILE A 53 0.08 -21.54 6.63
CA ILE A 53 0.55 -20.17 6.91
C ILE A 53 1.12 -19.50 5.65
N ARG A 54 1.64 -20.27 4.70
CA ARG A 54 2.18 -19.77 3.44
C ARG A 54 1.06 -19.42 2.47
N GLN A 55 0.01 -20.22 2.38
CA GLN A 55 -1.24 -19.85 1.72
C GLN A 55 -1.81 -18.55 2.31
N ALA A 56 -1.85 -18.42 3.64
CA ALA A 56 -2.33 -17.21 4.31
C ALA A 56 -1.48 -15.97 3.93
N HIS A 57 -0.15 -16.11 3.87
CA HIS A 57 0.75 -15.06 3.39
C HIS A 57 0.39 -14.59 1.97
N ILE A 58 0.30 -15.52 1.02
CA ILE A 58 -0.03 -15.18 -0.38
C ILE A 58 -1.42 -14.54 -0.49
N SER A 59 -2.42 -15.08 0.23
CA SER A 59 -3.77 -14.54 0.29
C SER A 59 -3.80 -13.09 0.81
N MET A 60 -3.03 -12.79 1.87
CA MET A 60 -2.92 -11.44 2.40
C MET A 60 -2.31 -10.47 1.38
N ARG A 61 -1.21 -10.88 0.71
CA ARG A 61 -0.58 -10.06 -0.34
C ARG A 61 -1.54 -9.82 -1.52
N ALA A 62 -2.29 -10.84 -1.94
CA ALA A 62 -3.30 -10.72 -2.98
C ALA A 62 -4.39 -9.69 -2.61
N ASN A 63 -4.93 -9.78 -1.39
CA ASN A 63 -5.93 -8.82 -0.90
C ASN A 63 -5.42 -7.36 -0.92
N ILE A 64 -4.17 -7.15 -0.49
CA ILE A 64 -3.54 -5.82 -0.53
C ILE A 64 -3.46 -5.30 -1.98
N LEU A 65 -3.02 -6.14 -2.91
CA LEU A 65 -2.90 -5.77 -4.32
C LEU A 65 -4.25 -5.48 -4.98
N GLU A 66 -5.27 -6.28 -4.70
CA GLU A 66 -6.64 -6.02 -5.18
C GLU A 66 -7.15 -4.66 -4.70
N ALA A 67 -6.94 -4.34 -3.42
CA ALA A 67 -7.28 -3.03 -2.86
C ALA A 67 -6.52 -1.90 -3.55
N ASP A 68 -5.21 -2.05 -3.75
CA ASP A 68 -4.36 -1.04 -4.37
C ASP A 68 -4.68 -0.83 -5.86
N ILE A 69 -4.97 -1.90 -6.61
CA ILE A 69 -5.47 -1.82 -7.99
C ILE A 69 -6.79 -1.04 -8.03
N GLY A 70 -7.71 -1.35 -7.12
CA GLY A 70 -8.99 -0.65 -6.98
C GLY A 70 -8.79 0.84 -6.70
N ASN A 71 -7.87 1.18 -5.80
CA ASN A 71 -7.54 2.56 -5.45
C ASN A 71 -6.84 3.30 -6.60
N ALA A 72 -5.90 2.67 -7.30
CA ALA A 72 -5.23 3.24 -8.48
C ALA A 72 -6.22 3.55 -9.60
N ARG A 73 -7.19 2.66 -9.82
CA ARG A 73 -8.28 2.86 -10.78
C ARG A 73 -9.19 4.03 -10.36
N LYS A 74 -9.66 4.06 -9.11
CA LYS A 74 -10.51 5.16 -8.59
C LYS A 74 -9.81 6.51 -8.66
N ALA A 75 -8.50 6.54 -8.42
CA ALA A 75 -7.65 7.72 -8.57
C ALA A 75 -7.35 8.10 -10.04
N ARG A 76 -7.94 7.38 -11.02
CA ARG A 76 -7.73 7.58 -12.47
C ARG A 76 -6.27 7.43 -12.91
N ARG A 77 -5.45 6.71 -12.13
CA ARG A 77 -4.06 6.38 -12.45
C ARG A 77 -3.92 5.10 -13.27
N LEU A 78 -4.96 4.27 -13.25
CA LEU A 78 -5.03 3.01 -13.97
C LEU A 78 -6.32 2.97 -14.77
N ALA A 79 -6.24 2.74 -16.09
CA ALA A 79 -7.42 2.60 -16.93
C ALA A 79 -8.19 1.32 -16.59
N GLN A 80 -9.51 1.30 -16.78
CA GLN A 80 -10.35 0.14 -16.46
C GLN A 80 -9.84 -1.19 -17.05
N PRO A 81 -9.43 -1.27 -18.34
CA PRO A 81 -8.92 -2.52 -18.90
C PRO A 81 -7.59 -2.96 -18.27
N GLN A 82 -6.73 -2.01 -17.91
CA GLN A 82 -5.46 -2.29 -17.24
C GLN A 82 -5.71 -2.81 -15.82
N ALA A 83 -6.62 -2.18 -15.07
CA ALA A 83 -7.03 -2.63 -13.75
C ALA A 83 -7.60 -4.05 -13.78
N GLN A 84 -8.46 -4.36 -14.75
CA GLN A 84 -9.03 -5.69 -14.90
C GLN A 84 -7.97 -6.75 -15.22
N LYS A 85 -7.01 -6.43 -16.10
CA LYS A 85 -5.89 -7.33 -16.41
C LYS A 85 -5.02 -7.61 -15.17
N LEU A 86 -4.75 -6.60 -14.34
CA LEU A 86 -3.99 -6.78 -13.11
C LEU A 86 -4.78 -7.60 -12.08
N TRP A 87 -6.08 -7.34 -11.94
CA TRP A 87 -6.96 -8.12 -11.06
C TRP A 87 -6.96 -9.60 -11.45
N GLN A 88 -7.11 -9.91 -12.74
CA GLN A 88 -7.08 -11.30 -13.23
C GLN A 88 -5.76 -12.01 -12.93
N ARG A 89 -4.63 -11.29 -12.92
CA ARG A 89 -3.33 -11.87 -12.54
C ARG A 89 -3.26 -12.22 -11.06
N VAL A 90 -3.76 -11.34 -10.19
CA VAL A 90 -3.86 -11.65 -8.76
C VAL A 90 -4.76 -12.88 -8.57
N GLU A 91 -5.87 -12.95 -9.29
CA GLU A 91 -6.81 -14.06 -9.17
C GLU A 91 -6.29 -15.38 -9.70
N GLN A 92 -5.41 -15.34 -10.71
CA GLN A 92 -4.70 -16.52 -11.14
C GLN A 92 -3.78 -17.05 -10.02
N VAL A 93 -3.03 -16.16 -9.36
CA VAL A 93 -2.16 -16.54 -8.23
C VAL A 93 -2.98 -17.17 -7.10
N ARG A 94 -4.16 -16.63 -6.78
CA ARG A 94 -5.06 -17.22 -5.77
C ARG A 94 -5.48 -18.64 -6.15
N ARG A 95 -5.98 -18.83 -7.38
CA ARG A 95 -6.41 -20.16 -7.85
C ARG A 95 -5.28 -21.17 -7.84
N ASP A 96 -4.09 -20.77 -8.31
CA ASP A 96 -2.92 -21.65 -8.35
C ASP A 96 -2.47 -22.02 -6.93
N THR A 97 -2.48 -21.05 -6.01
CA THR A 97 -2.18 -21.26 -4.60
C THR A 97 -3.16 -22.23 -3.95
N ASP A 98 -4.47 -22.03 -4.16
CA ASP A 98 -5.50 -22.90 -3.59
C ASP A 98 -5.45 -24.30 -4.20
N ALA A 99 -5.16 -24.43 -5.50
CA ALA A 99 -5.00 -25.72 -6.17
C ALA A 99 -3.77 -26.48 -5.63
N ALA A 100 -2.64 -25.80 -5.43
CA ALA A 100 -1.44 -26.39 -4.85
C ALA A 100 -1.71 -26.91 -3.42
N VAL A 101 -2.34 -26.09 -2.58
CA VAL A 101 -2.71 -26.48 -1.21
C VAL A 101 -3.75 -27.61 -1.22
N ALA A 102 -4.73 -27.59 -2.10
CA ALA A 102 -5.71 -28.67 -2.23
C ALA A 102 -5.04 -30.00 -2.63
N LYS A 103 -3.98 -29.95 -3.44
CA LYS A 103 -3.25 -31.13 -3.91
C LYS A 103 -2.34 -31.73 -2.85
N GLN A 104 -1.58 -30.93 -2.11
CA GLN A 104 -0.51 -31.43 -1.22
C GLN A 104 -0.63 -30.98 0.25
N GLY A 105 -1.63 -30.15 0.58
CA GLY A 105 -1.93 -29.68 1.93
C GLY A 105 -1.17 -28.43 2.38
N PHE A 106 -0.18 -27.97 1.62
CA PHE A 106 0.67 -26.82 1.97
C PHE A 106 1.33 -26.21 0.72
N LEU A 107 1.88 -24.99 0.83
CA LEU A 107 2.80 -24.45 -0.17
C LEU A 107 4.27 -24.74 0.16
N SER A 108 5.04 -25.21 -0.81
CA SER A 108 6.49 -25.27 -0.73
C SER A 108 7.12 -23.87 -0.74
N ALA A 109 8.40 -23.77 -0.35
CA ALA A 109 9.13 -22.50 -0.42
C ALA A 109 9.31 -22.02 -1.87
N GLY A 110 9.45 -22.94 -2.82
CA GLY A 110 9.55 -22.62 -4.24
C GLY A 110 8.25 -22.05 -4.82
N GLU A 111 7.11 -22.62 -4.44
CA GLU A 111 5.79 -22.10 -4.82
C GLU A 111 5.55 -20.70 -4.26
N VAL A 112 5.83 -20.49 -2.96
CA VAL A 112 5.76 -19.15 -2.34
C VAL A 112 6.62 -18.16 -3.10
N ALA A 113 7.89 -18.46 -3.35
CA ALA A 113 8.78 -17.56 -4.08
C ALA A 113 8.29 -17.28 -5.52
N SER A 114 7.65 -18.26 -6.17
CA SER A 114 7.08 -18.08 -7.50
C SER A 114 5.87 -17.15 -7.48
N TYR A 115 4.93 -17.39 -6.58
CA TYR A 115 3.75 -16.55 -6.40
C TYR A 115 4.13 -15.14 -5.94
N ASP A 116 5.12 -15.01 -5.07
CA ASP A 116 5.61 -13.72 -4.63
C ASP A 116 6.14 -12.88 -5.78
N ARG A 117 6.94 -13.46 -6.68
CA ARG A 117 7.40 -12.79 -7.90
C ARG A 117 6.24 -12.40 -8.82
N ALA A 118 5.22 -13.26 -8.94
CA ALA A 118 4.05 -12.95 -9.74
C ALA A 118 3.29 -11.72 -9.17
N LEU A 119 3.13 -11.64 -7.85
CA LEU A 119 2.54 -10.50 -7.18
C LEU A 119 3.43 -9.24 -7.24
N ASP A 120 4.75 -9.36 -7.20
CA ASP A 120 5.69 -8.24 -7.36
C ASP A 120 5.59 -7.61 -8.76
N MET A 121 5.35 -8.42 -9.79
CA MET A 121 5.10 -7.90 -11.15
C MET A 121 3.81 -7.09 -11.23
N VAL A 122 2.77 -7.48 -10.48
CA VAL A 122 1.53 -6.71 -10.37
C VAL A 122 1.79 -5.40 -9.61
N ALA A 123 2.47 -5.46 -8.46
CA ALA A 123 2.85 -4.28 -7.69
C ALA A 123 3.63 -3.28 -8.56
N THR A 124 4.63 -3.75 -9.29
CA THR A 124 5.46 -2.92 -10.17
C THR A 124 4.62 -2.17 -11.22
N ALA A 125 3.50 -2.73 -11.68
CA ALA A 125 2.64 -2.08 -12.67
C ALA A 125 1.81 -0.91 -12.09
N ILE A 126 1.50 -0.92 -10.80
CA ILE A 126 0.77 0.17 -10.12
C ILE A 126 1.69 1.10 -9.29
N CYS A 127 2.92 0.65 -9.06
CA CYS A 127 3.98 1.38 -8.37
C CYS A 127 4.90 2.14 -9.32
N ARG A 128 4.44 2.45 -10.54
CA ARG A 128 5.12 3.24 -11.58
C ARG A 128 4.35 4.53 -11.92
#